data_AF-A0A8C7ARP9-F1
#
_entry.id   AF-A0A8C7ARP9-F1
#
_cell.length_a   1.000
_cell.length_b   1.000
_cell.length_c   1.000
_cell.angle_alpha   90.00
_cell.angle_beta   90.00
_cell.angle_gamma   90.00
#
_symmetry.space_group_name_H-M   'P 1'
#
loop_
_entity.id
_entity.type
_entity.pdbx_description
1 polymer ?
#
loop_
_entity_poly.entity_id
_entity_poly.type
_entity_poly.pdbx_seq_one_letter_code
_entity_poly.pdbx_strand_id
1 'polypeptide(L)'
;MAVLFFSRALHLDSELVDFYALRAEAYIQLCDFSSAAQNLRRACSFQPENTKYLERLTLVLYLQGQCLFEQCAFQEALRVFSQASALQPGRASFRYRCMACLLALEQYQDCLSLVTKEVKLGTTNADVFILRARLYNFFQKPGLCYQDLHSALLLDPKHPQAKALLQMMVDQAQQARQDAGILAVQGKLQHALQCINCAIENNPLDPCLFLFRYCVARSPTWVLLHGPCSSGGSLCLGSLKSSRPLPRP
;
A
#
# COMPACT_ATOMS: atom_id res chain seq x y z
N MET A 1 9.01 35.39 -28.18
CA MET A 1 8.43 35.86 -29.45
C MET A 1 7.18 35.09 -29.89
N ALA A 2 7.18 33.75 -29.90
CA ALA A 2 6.02 32.95 -30.34
C ALA A 2 4.70 33.27 -29.59
N VAL A 3 4.74 33.35 -28.25
CA VAL A 3 3.57 33.70 -27.42
C VAL A 3 2.91 35.02 -27.85
N LEU A 4 3.71 36.01 -28.24
CA LEU A 4 3.23 37.33 -28.64
C LEU A 4 2.55 37.28 -30.02
N PHE A 5 3.11 36.52 -30.97
CA PHE A 5 2.47 36.30 -32.27
C PHE A 5 1.12 35.58 -32.12
N PHE A 6 1.06 34.52 -31.31
CA PHE A 6 -0.19 33.82 -31.07
C PHE A 6 -1.20 34.67 -30.31
N SER A 7 -0.76 35.53 -29.39
CA SER A 7 -1.66 36.45 -28.67
C SER A 7 -2.23 37.52 -29.59
N ARG A 8 -1.45 38.02 -30.55
CA ARG A 8 -1.96 38.93 -31.59
C ARG A 8 -2.96 38.24 -32.52
N ALA A 9 -2.67 37.00 -32.94
CA ALA A 9 -3.62 36.22 -33.75
C ALA A 9 -4.95 36.02 -33.02
N LEU A 10 -4.90 35.63 -31.74
CA LEU A 10 -6.11 35.45 -30.91
C LEU A 10 -6.85 36.74 -30.58
N HIS A 11 -6.19 37.90 -30.67
CA HIS A 11 -6.83 39.21 -30.54
C HIS A 11 -7.58 39.59 -31.83
N LEU A 12 -7.08 39.17 -33.00
CA LEU A 12 -7.75 39.41 -34.29
C LEU A 12 -8.93 38.45 -34.48
N ASP A 13 -8.74 37.18 -34.12
CA ASP A 13 -9.78 36.16 -34.17
C ASP A 13 -9.64 35.21 -32.97
N SER A 14 -10.62 35.27 -32.07
CA SER A 14 -10.62 34.49 -30.82
C SER A 14 -11.07 33.05 -30.99
N GLU A 15 -11.61 32.67 -32.15
CA GLU A 15 -12.16 31.33 -32.42
C GLU A 15 -11.11 30.36 -33.00
N LEU A 16 -9.89 30.84 -33.26
CA LEU A 16 -8.79 30.03 -33.76
C LEU A 16 -8.24 29.06 -32.69
N VAL A 17 -8.89 27.90 -32.57
CA VAL A 17 -8.58 26.85 -31.58
C VAL A 17 -7.11 26.42 -31.61
N ASP A 18 -6.55 26.22 -32.81
CA ASP A 18 -5.16 25.76 -33.00
C ASP A 18 -4.15 26.74 -32.39
N PHE A 19 -4.46 28.04 -32.39
CA PHE A 19 -3.58 29.07 -31.82
C PHE A 19 -3.54 29.02 -30.30
N TYR A 20 -4.61 28.57 -29.63
CA TYR A 20 -4.54 28.27 -28.19
C TYR A 20 -3.60 27.09 -27.92
N ALA A 21 -3.66 26.03 -28.73
CA ALA A 21 -2.77 24.88 -28.58
C ALA A 21 -1.29 25.25 -28.87
N LEU A 22 -1.02 26.00 -29.93
CA LEU A 22 0.32 26.48 -30.27
C LEU A 22 0.86 27.45 -29.20
N ARG A 23 0.00 28.33 -28.65
CA ARG A 23 0.40 29.21 -27.55
C ARG A 23 0.67 28.43 -26.27
N ALA A 24 -0.11 27.40 -25.98
CA ALA A 24 0.18 26.50 -24.87
C ALA A 24 1.53 25.82 -25.05
N GLU A 25 1.86 25.34 -26.25
CA GLU A 25 3.15 24.74 -26.53
C GLU A 25 4.31 25.71 -26.26
N ALA A 26 4.18 26.97 -26.71
CA ALA A 26 5.17 27.99 -26.40
C ALA A 26 5.32 28.23 -24.89
N TYR A 27 4.24 28.17 -24.10
CA TYR A 27 4.31 28.27 -22.64
C TYR A 27 4.93 27.04 -21.98
N ILE A 28 4.73 25.84 -22.52
CA ILE A 28 5.40 24.61 -22.06
C ILE A 28 6.92 24.75 -22.21
N GLN A 29 7.40 25.26 -23.34
CA GLN A 29 8.83 25.50 -23.57
C GLN A 29 9.42 26.57 -22.64
N LEU A 30 8.57 27.46 -22.11
CA LEU A 30 8.95 28.46 -21.09
C LEU A 30 8.78 27.95 -19.65
N CYS A 31 8.36 26.69 -19.47
CA CYS A 31 7.99 26.10 -18.17
C CYS A 31 6.87 26.85 -17.43
N ASP A 32 6.09 27.69 -18.12
CA ASP A 32 4.89 28.32 -17.56
C ASP A 32 3.70 27.36 -17.74
N PHE A 33 3.65 26.35 -16.88
CA PHE A 33 2.61 25.32 -16.94
C PHE A 33 1.22 25.86 -16.61
N SER A 34 1.12 26.93 -15.81
CA SER A 34 -0.15 27.62 -15.52
C SER A 34 -0.78 28.20 -16.78
N SER A 35 -0.02 29.00 -17.53
CA SER A 35 -0.51 29.61 -18.77
C SER A 35 -0.74 28.55 -19.84
N ALA A 36 0.11 27.52 -19.92
CA ALA A 36 -0.10 26.40 -20.83
C ALA A 36 -1.43 25.67 -20.55
N ALA A 37 -1.71 25.33 -19.29
CA ALA A 37 -2.94 24.64 -18.90
C ALA A 37 -4.19 25.47 -19.20
N GLN A 38 -4.16 26.79 -18.96
CA GLN A 38 -5.28 27.68 -19.29
C GLN A 38 -5.59 27.69 -20.79
N ASN A 39 -4.55 27.77 -21.63
CA ASN A 39 -4.71 27.75 -23.08
C ASN A 39 -5.24 26.40 -23.58
N LEU A 40 -4.74 25.28 -23.04
CA LEU A 40 -5.25 23.95 -23.39
C LEU A 40 -6.70 23.74 -22.92
N ARG A 41 -7.09 24.26 -21.76
CA ARG A 41 -8.51 24.24 -21.33
C ARG A 41 -9.41 24.98 -22.31
N ARG A 42 -8.96 26.12 -22.83
CA ARG A 42 -9.69 26.84 -23.88
C ARG A 42 -9.79 25.99 -25.15
N ALA A 43 -8.69 25.39 -25.60
CA ALA A 43 -8.71 24.50 -26.76
C ALA A 43 -9.67 23.31 -26.58
N CYS A 44 -9.65 22.66 -25.41
CA CYS A 44 -10.60 21.59 -25.07
C CYS A 44 -12.06 22.08 -25.02
N SER A 45 -12.32 23.32 -24.61
CA SER A 45 -13.70 23.85 -24.57
C SER A 45 -14.30 24.07 -25.96
N PHE A 46 -13.47 24.41 -26.95
CA PHE A 46 -13.90 24.55 -28.34
C PHE A 46 -14.01 23.19 -29.04
N GLN A 47 -13.10 22.27 -28.75
CA GLN A 47 -13.06 20.93 -29.37
C GLN A 47 -12.98 19.83 -28.29
N PRO A 48 -14.08 19.52 -27.60
CA PRO A 48 -14.09 18.55 -26.50
C PRO A 48 -13.81 17.11 -26.96
N GLU A 49 -14.10 16.79 -28.22
CA GLU A 49 -13.86 15.47 -28.82
C GLU A 49 -12.39 15.25 -29.20
N ASN A 50 -11.57 16.31 -29.23
CA ASN A 50 -10.17 16.22 -29.60
C ASN A 50 -9.33 15.71 -28.42
N THR A 51 -9.08 14.41 -28.39
CA THR A 51 -8.32 13.73 -27.34
C THR A 51 -6.89 14.25 -27.20
N LYS A 52 -6.29 14.82 -28.26
CA LYS A 52 -4.92 15.35 -28.22
C LYS A 52 -4.78 16.53 -27.27
N TYR A 53 -5.77 17.42 -27.21
CA TYR A 53 -5.75 18.56 -26.30
C TYR A 53 -5.93 18.12 -24.85
N LEU A 54 -6.79 17.12 -24.62
CA LEU A 54 -6.96 16.52 -23.30
C LEU A 54 -5.67 15.84 -22.82
N GLU A 55 -5.02 15.05 -23.68
CA GLU A 55 -3.73 14.39 -23.38
C GLU A 55 -2.62 15.41 -23.11
N ARG A 56 -2.54 16.49 -23.90
CA ARG A 56 -1.58 17.56 -23.67
C ARG A 56 -1.87 18.29 -22.36
N LEU A 57 -3.14 18.53 -22.03
CA LEU A 57 -3.55 19.17 -20.78
C LEU A 57 -3.16 18.32 -19.58
N THR A 58 -3.43 17.01 -19.59
CA THR A 58 -3.05 16.15 -18.47
C THR A 58 -1.53 16.00 -18.32
N LEU A 59 -0.78 16.03 -19.43
CA LEU A 59 0.68 16.13 -19.39
C LEU A 59 1.16 17.43 -18.72
N VAL A 60 0.57 18.58 -19.09
CA VAL A 60 0.94 19.86 -18.48
C VAL A 60 0.61 19.88 -16.98
N LEU A 61 -0.55 19.37 -16.58
CA LEU A 61 -0.91 19.25 -15.17
C LEU A 61 0.05 18.31 -14.43
N TYR A 62 0.50 17.23 -15.06
CA TYR A 62 1.52 16.36 -14.49
C TYR A 62 2.83 17.10 -14.21
N LEU A 63 3.34 17.85 -15.20
CA LEU A 63 4.57 18.62 -15.08
C LEU A 63 4.43 19.70 -14.00
N GLN A 64 3.32 20.44 -14.00
CA GLN A 64 3.02 21.43 -12.97
C GLN A 64 2.99 20.80 -11.57
N GLY A 65 2.28 19.68 -11.41
CA GLY A 65 2.19 18.96 -10.14
C GLY A 65 3.55 18.43 -9.69
N GLN A 66 4.39 17.98 -10.62
CA GLN A 66 5.75 17.52 -10.32
C GLN A 66 6.64 18.66 -9.83
N CYS A 67 6.61 19.82 -10.47
CA CYS A 67 7.35 21.00 -10.01
C CYS A 67 6.89 21.45 -8.61
N LEU A 68 5.58 21.46 -8.35
CA LEU A 68 5.04 21.77 -7.03
C LEU A 68 5.46 20.73 -5.98
N PHE A 69 5.50 19.45 -6.34
CA PHE A 69 5.96 18.39 -5.46
C PHE A 69 7.44 18.56 -5.09
N GLU A 70 8.30 18.89 -6.06
CA GLU A 70 9.73 19.15 -5.83
C GLU A 70 9.97 20.41 -4.99
N GLN A 71 9.06 21.38 -5.05
CA GLN A 71 9.06 22.57 -4.19
C GLN A 71 8.48 22.30 -2.79
N CYS A 72 8.13 21.05 -2.46
CA CYS A 72 7.45 20.66 -1.23
C CYS A 72 6.06 21.31 -1.03
N ALA A 73 5.47 21.88 -2.08
CA ALA A 73 4.11 22.44 -2.08
C ALA A 73 3.07 21.31 -2.26
N PHE A 74 3.09 20.33 -1.36
CA PHE A 74 2.35 19.07 -1.52
C PHE A 74 0.83 19.24 -1.62
N GLN A 75 0.25 20.22 -0.91
CA GLN A 75 -1.19 20.49 -0.98
C GLN A 75 -1.61 21.01 -2.36
N GLU A 76 -0.79 21.85 -2.99
CA GLU A 76 -1.04 22.37 -4.33
C GLU A 76 -0.79 21.30 -5.39
N ALA A 77 0.30 20.52 -5.23
CA ALA A 77 0.59 19.37 -6.07
C ALA A 77 -0.58 18.37 -6.05
N LEU A 78 -1.13 18.05 -4.87
CA LEU A 78 -2.29 17.18 -4.72
C LEU A 78 -3.50 17.72 -5.48
N ARG A 79 -3.80 19.03 -5.40
CA ARG A 79 -4.90 19.64 -6.17
C ARG A 79 -4.68 19.49 -7.67
N VAL A 80 -3.49 19.76 -8.16
CA VAL A 80 -3.16 19.66 -9.60
C VAL A 80 -3.23 18.21 -10.09
N PHE A 81 -2.67 17.25 -9.36
CA PHE A 81 -2.76 15.84 -9.72
C PHE A 81 -4.20 15.31 -9.62
N SER A 82 -5.00 15.79 -8.66
CA SER A 82 -6.41 15.41 -8.57
C SER A 82 -7.21 15.89 -9.80
N GLN A 83 -6.93 17.09 -10.31
CA GLN A 83 -7.51 17.58 -11.57
C GLN A 83 -7.12 16.68 -12.75
N ALA A 84 -5.83 16.31 -12.87
CA ALA A 84 -5.38 15.39 -13.92
C ALA A 84 -6.06 14.01 -13.82
N SER A 85 -6.23 13.49 -12.61
CA SER A 85 -6.92 12.22 -12.37
C SER A 85 -8.42 12.26 -12.72
N ALA A 86 -9.08 13.40 -12.54
CA ALA A 86 -10.48 13.59 -12.91
C ALA A 86 -10.66 13.66 -14.43
N LEU A 87 -9.69 14.24 -15.14
CA LEU A 87 -9.69 14.33 -16.62
C LEU A 87 -9.40 12.98 -17.28
N GLN A 88 -8.56 12.13 -16.68
CA GLN A 88 -8.22 10.79 -17.19
C GLN A 88 -8.28 9.74 -16.06
N PRO A 89 -9.48 9.31 -15.65
CA PRO A 89 -9.66 8.38 -14.53
C PRO A 89 -9.06 6.99 -14.77
N GLY A 90 -8.89 6.59 -16.03
CA GLY A 90 -8.25 5.33 -16.40
C GLY A 90 -6.72 5.33 -16.21
N ARG A 91 -6.09 6.50 -16.02
CA ARG A 91 -4.65 6.61 -15.90
C ARG A 91 -4.21 6.63 -14.44
N ALA A 92 -3.83 5.45 -13.93
CA ALA A 92 -3.46 5.26 -12.53
C ALA A 92 -2.27 6.12 -12.05
N SER A 93 -1.38 6.56 -12.96
CA SER A 93 -0.20 7.37 -12.60
C SER A 93 -0.54 8.66 -11.85
N PHE A 94 -1.68 9.30 -12.16
CA PHE A 94 -2.11 10.51 -11.43
C PHE A 94 -2.53 10.17 -10.01
N ARG A 95 -3.22 9.05 -9.81
CA ARG A 95 -3.64 8.59 -8.48
C ARG A 95 -2.43 8.20 -7.63
N TYR A 96 -1.41 7.60 -8.21
CA TYR A 96 -0.14 7.33 -7.52
C TYR A 96 0.56 8.62 -7.07
N ARG A 97 0.56 9.67 -7.90
CA ARG A 97 1.07 10.98 -7.51
C ARG A 97 0.25 11.64 -6.39
N CYS A 98 -1.09 11.50 -6.41
CA CYS A 98 -1.94 11.92 -5.29
C CYS A 98 -1.56 11.20 -3.99
N MET A 99 -1.36 9.88 -4.01
CA MET A 99 -0.92 9.12 -2.83
C MET A 99 0.42 9.63 -2.30
N ALA A 100 1.40 9.86 -3.19
CA ALA A 100 2.70 10.40 -2.80
C ALA A 100 2.57 11.77 -2.10
N CYS A 101 1.69 12.65 -2.59
CA CYS A 101 1.41 13.93 -1.93
C CYS A 101 0.75 13.74 -0.57
N LEU A 102 -0.23 12.83 -0.45
CA LEU A 102 -0.91 12.55 0.83
C LEU A 102 0.05 11.97 1.87
N LEU A 103 0.98 11.12 1.47
CA LEU A 103 2.03 10.60 2.36
C LEU A 103 2.98 11.71 2.82
N ALA A 104 3.38 12.61 1.92
CA ALA A 104 4.24 13.75 2.26
C ALA A 104 3.53 14.78 3.17
N LEU A 105 2.20 14.85 3.10
CA LEU A 105 1.35 15.65 3.99
C LEU A 105 0.98 14.93 5.31
N GLU A 106 1.45 13.70 5.51
CA GLU A 106 1.09 12.85 6.66
C GLU A 106 -0.42 12.58 6.78
N GLN A 107 -1.17 12.73 5.68
CA GLN A 107 -2.60 12.43 5.59
C GLN A 107 -2.81 10.92 5.34
N TYR A 108 -2.39 10.11 6.31
CA TYR A 108 -2.35 8.64 6.18
C TYR A 108 -3.73 8.00 5.99
N GLN A 109 -4.78 8.55 6.60
CA GLN A 109 -6.15 8.04 6.45
C GLN A 109 -6.68 8.27 5.04
N ASP A 110 -6.49 9.46 4.50
CA ASP A 110 -6.89 9.79 3.13
C ASP A 110 -6.10 8.96 2.12
N CYS A 111 -4.79 8.79 2.35
CA CYS A 111 -3.95 7.90 1.54
C CYS A 111 -4.46 6.45 1.58
N LEU A 112 -4.79 5.92 2.76
CA LEU A 112 -5.33 4.57 2.91
C LEU A 112 -6.65 4.41 2.15
N SER A 113 -7.51 5.42 2.18
CA SER A 113 -8.77 5.41 1.42
C SER A 113 -8.53 5.33 -0.09
N LEU A 114 -7.57 6.08 -0.60
CA LEU A 114 -7.23 6.14 -2.03
C LEU A 114 -6.58 4.84 -2.51
N VAL A 115 -5.61 4.32 -1.75
CA VAL A 115 -4.96 3.03 -2.02
C VAL A 115 -5.99 1.89 -1.99
N THR A 116 -6.92 1.90 -1.04
CA THR A 116 -7.98 0.89 -0.97
C THR A 116 -8.91 0.93 -2.17
N LYS A 117 -9.24 2.13 -2.68
CA LYS A 117 -9.99 2.28 -3.94
C LYS A 117 -9.20 1.72 -5.12
N GLU A 118 -7.90 1.98 -5.22
CA GLU A 118 -7.07 1.43 -6.30
C GLU A 118 -7.00 -0.10 -6.30
N VAL A 119 -6.87 -0.71 -5.12
CA VAL A 119 -6.88 -2.16 -5.00
C VAL A 119 -8.23 -2.74 -5.43
N LYS A 120 -9.35 -2.10 -5.05
CA LYS A 120 -10.70 -2.52 -5.50
C LYS A 120 -10.90 -2.40 -7.01
N LEU A 121 -10.20 -1.47 -7.67
CA LEU A 121 -10.21 -1.34 -9.13
C LEU A 121 -9.39 -2.43 -9.83
N GLY A 122 -8.72 -3.32 -9.10
CA GLY A 122 -7.98 -4.45 -9.67
C GLY A 122 -6.58 -4.07 -10.15
N THR A 123 -5.86 -3.23 -9.38
CA THR A 123 -4.46 -2.93 -9.69
C THR A 123 -3.60 -4.20 -9.67
N THR A 124 -2.71 -4.33 -10.66
CA THR A 124 -1.70 -5.40 -10.75
C THR A 124 -0.33 -4.96 -10.23
N ASN A 125 -0.24 -3.75 -9.67
CA ASN A 125 1.03 -3.21 -9.18
C ASN A 125 1.27 -3.62 -7.71
N ALA A 126 2.31 -4.43 -7.49
CA ALA A 126 2.71 -4.89 -6.16
C ALA A 126 3.02 -3.72 -5.19
N ASP A 127 3.56 -2.60 -5.69
CA ASP A 127 3.87 -1.41 -4.88
C ASP A 127 2.64 -0.84 -4.18
N VAL A 128 1.46 -0.94 -4.80
CA VAL A 128 0.20 -0.43 -4.22
C VAL A 128 -0.21 -1.27 -3.01
N PHE A 129 -0.05 -2.59 -3.09
CA PHE A 129 -0.29 -3.50 -1.95
C PHE A 129 0.72 -3.26 -0.83
N ILE A 130 2.00 -3.05 -1.17
CA ILE A 130 3.05 -2.75 -0.18
C ILE A 130 2.78 -1.42 0.52
N LEU A 131 2.35 -0.40 -0.23
CA LEU A 131 1.97 0.88 0.35
C LEU A 131 0.80 0.71 1.33
N ARG A 132 -0.21 -0.07 0.95
CA ARG A 132 -1.34 -0.36 1.85
C ARG A 132 -0.91 -1.13 3.09
N ALA A 133 -0.05 -2.13 2.93
CA ALA A 133 0.53 -2.90 4.03
C ALA A 133 1.27 -2.00 5.02
N ARG A 134 2.11 -1.07 4.54
CA ARG A 134 2.80 -0.09 5.38
C ARG A 134 1.84 0.80 6.15
N LEU A 135 0.76 1.26 5.51
CA LEU A 135 -0.28 2.04 6.19
C LEU A 135 -1.01 1.21 7.24
N TYR A 136 -1.34 -0.05 6.96
CA TYR A 136 -1.92 -0.94 7.98
C TYR A 136 -0.98 -1.23 9.14
N ASN A 137 0.31 -1.41 8.88
CA ASN A 137 1.32 -1.54 9.91
C ASN A 137 1.38 -0.29 10.79
N PHE A 138 1.36 0.91 10.18
CA PHE A 138 1.30 2.18 10.90
C PHE A 138 0.05 2.31 11.78
N PHE A 139 -1.10 1.85 11.31
CA PHE A 139 -2.35 1.82 12.08
C PHE A 139 -2.50 0.63 13.03
N GLN A 140 -1.44 -0.15 13.27
CA GLN A 140 -1.46 -1.32 14.15
C GLN A 140 -2.52 -2.36 13.75
N LYS A 141 -2.66 -2.60 12.44
CA LYS A 141 -3.52 -3.65 11.86
C LYS A 141 -2.67 -4.75 11.20
N PRO A 142 -1.88 -5.52 11.97
CA PRO A 142 -0.93 -6.49 11.42
C PRO A 142 -1.60 -7.57 10.56
N GLY A 143 -2.80 -8.05 10.93
CA GLY A 143 -3.50 -9.07 10.13
C GLY A 143 -3.78 -8.64 8.68
N LEU A 144 -4.18 -7.38 8.48
CA LEU A 144 -4.39 -6.83 7.13
C LEU A 144 -3.07 -6.54 6.41
N CYS A 145 -2.06 -6.07 7.15
CA CYS A 145 -0.70 -5.88 6.63
C CYS A 145 -0.14 -7.18 6.05
N TYR A 146 -0.25 -8.29 6.78
CA TYR A 146 0.23 -9.60 6.34
C TYR A 146 -0.44 -10.06 5.04
N GLN A 147 -1.77 -9.91 4.94
CA GLN A 147 -2.53 -10.27 3.74
C GLN A 147 -2.08 -9.46 2.51
N ASP A 148 -1.84 -8.17 2.69
CA ASP A 148 -1.36 -7.30 1.63
C ASP A 148 0.07 -7.64 1.19
N LEU A 149 0.95 -7.99 2.13
CA LEU A 149 2.29 -8.46 1.80
C LEU A 149 2.28 -9.78 1.03
N HIS A 150 1.41 -10.71 1.43
CA HIS A 150 1.26 -11.97 0.73
C HIS A 150 0.73 -11.74 -0.70
N SER A 151 -0.29 -10.90 -0.88
CA SER A 151 -0.78 -10.55 -2.22
C SER A 151 0.26 -9.81 -3.07
N ALA A 152 1.05 -8.91 -2.48
CA ALA A 152 2.18 -8.28 -3.15
C ALA A 152 3.22 -9.31 -3.65
N LEU A 153 3.57 -10.29 -2.82
CA LEU A 153 4.53 -11.35 -3.17
C LEU A 153 3.98 -12.36 -4.18
N LEU A 154 2.65 -12.51 -4.27
CA LEU A 154 2.03 -13.28 -5.35
C LEU A 154 2.19 -12.58 -6.71
N LEU A 155 2.16 -11.24 -6.73
CA LEU A 155 2.34 -10.45 -7.96
C LEU A 155 3.83 -10.31 -8.33
N ASP A 156 4.68 -10.02 -7.35
CA ASP A 156 6.14 -9.98 -7.51
C ASP A 156 6.84 -10.78 -6.39
N PRO A 157 7.18 -12.05 -6.64
CA PRO A 157 7.84 -12.91 -5.65
C PRO A 157 9.23 -12.44 -5.22
N LYS A 158 9.88 -11.58 -6.01
CA LYS A 158 11.24 -11.10 -5.73
C LYS A 158 11.24 -9.69 -5.13
N HIS A 159 10.07 -9.14 -4.81
CA HIS A 159 9.98 -7.79 -4.29
C HIS A 159 10.71 -7.64 -2.95
N PRO A 160 11.82 -6.87 -2.87
CA PRO A 160 12.69 -6.85 -1.69
C PRO A 160 11.99 -6.26 -0.47
N GLN A 161 11.24 -5.17 -0.65
CA GLN A 161 10.56 -4.49 0.45
C GLN A 161 9.41 -5.33 1.06
N ALA A 162 8.65 -6.05 0.22
CA ALA A 162 7.58 -6.93 0.69
C ALA A 162 8.16 -8.09 1.50
N LYS A 163 9.23 -8.71 0.99
CA LYS A 163 9.93 -9.79 1.70
C LYS A 163 10.52 -9.33 3.03
N ALA A 164 11.16 -8.17 3.05
CA ALA A 164 11.72 -7.59 4.28
C ALA A 164 10.63 -7.30 5.32
N LEU A 165 9.52 -6.65 4.92
CA LEU A 165 8.43 -6.33 5.85
C LEU A 165 7.75 -7.61 6.36
N LEU A 166 7.56 -8.61 5.50
CA LEU A 166 6.98 -9.89 5.89
C LEU A 166 7.88 -10.64 6.87
N GLN A 167 9.19 -10.66 6.63
CA GLN A 167 10.15 -11.28 7.55
C GLN A 167 10.09 -10.62 8.93
N MET A 168 10.06 -9.27 8.99
CA MET A 168 9.91 -8.57 10.28
C MET A 168 8.64 -8.98 11.03
N MET A 169 7.52 -9.13 10.33
CA MET A 169 6.27 -9.59 10.95
C MET A 169 6.34 -11.03 11.45
N VAL A 170 6.97 -11.92 10.68
CA VAL A 170 7.18 -13.32 11.09
C VAL A 170 8.09 -13.39 12.31
N ASP A 171 9.15 -12.58 12.37
CA ASP A 171 10.06 -12.51 13.52
C ASP A 171 9.32 -12.00 14.77
N GLN A 172 8.49 -10.97 14.63
CA GLN A 172 7.62 -10.47 15.72
C GLN A 172 6.63 -11.54 16.19
N ALA A 173 6.04 -12.31 15.26
CA ALA A 173 5.15 -13.41 15.62
C ALA A 173 5.88 -14.52 16.39
N GLN A 174 7.12 -14.84 16.00
CA GLN A 174 7.94 -15.83 16.69
C GLN A 174 8.32 -15.37 18.11
N GLN A 175 8.69 -14.10 18.26
CA GLN A 175 8.98 -13.51 19.58
C GLN A 175 7.75 -13.55 20.48
N ALA A 176 6.59 -13.08 19.99
CA ALA A 176 5.34 -13.11 20.74
C ALA A 176 4.92 -14.54 21.12
N ARG A 177 5.20 -15.53 20.27
CA ARG A 177 5.01 -16.96 20.59
C ARG A 177 5.94 -17.44 21.71
N GLN A 178 7.22 -17.04 21.71
CA GLN A 178 8.17 -17.40 22.76
C GLN A 178 7.77 -16.81 24.11
N ASP A 179 7.40 -15.52 24.14
CA ASP A 179 6.91 -14.83 25.33
C ASP A 179 5.65 -15.50 25.88
N ALA A 180 4.72 -15.90 24.99
CA ALA A 180 3.54 -16.67 25.37
C ALA A 180 3.91 -18.00 26.05
N GLY A 181 4.94 -18.69 25.56
CA GLY A 181 5.48 -19.91 26.17
C GLY A 181 6.00 -19.68 27.59
N ILE A 182 6.82 -18.65 27.79
CA ILE A 182 7.39 -18.30 29.10
C ILE A 182 6.27 -17.95 30.09
N LEU A 183 5.32 -17.11 29.68
CA LEU A 183 4.19 -16.69 30.53
C LEU A 183 3.28 -17.86 30.88
N ALA A 184 3.07 -18.79 29.95
CA ALA A 184 2.26 -19.97 30.21
C ALA A 184 2.92 -20.90 31.24
N VAL A 185 4.25 -21.10 31.17
CA VAL A 185 5.00 -21.86 32.20
C VAL A 185 4.95 -21.17 33.56
N GLN A 186 4.95 -19.83 33.61
CA GLN A 186 4.76 -19.06 34.84
C GLN A 186 3.32 -19.09 35.39
N GLY A 187 2.38 -19.76 34.72
CA GLY A 187 0.97 -19.79 35.11
C GLY A 187 0.19 -18.50 34.77
N LYS A 188 0.80 -17.53 34.09
CA LYS A 188 0.18 -16.27 33.67
C LYS A 188 -0.59 -16.46 32.35
N LEU A 189 -1.60 -17.34 32.38
CA LEU A 189 -2.31 -17.80 31.19
C LEU A 189 -3.01 -16.67 30.40
N GLN A 190 -3.56 -15.65 31.07
CA GLN A 190 -4.21 -14.53 30.38
C GLN A 190 -3.22 -13.73 29.53
N HIS A 191 -2.03 -13.43 30.07
CA HIS A 191 -0.99 -12.73 29.34
C HIS A 191 -0.42 -13.61 28.21
N ALA A 192 -0.25 -14.91 28.45
CA ALA A 192 0.14 -15.86 27.41
C ALA A 192 -0.87 -15.88 26.23
N LEU A 193 -2.17 -15.82 26.53
CA LEU A 193 -3.22 -15.74 25.51
C LEU A 193 -3.20 -14.41 24.73
N GLN A 194 -2.83 -13.30 25.36
CA GLN A 194 -2.65 -12.02 24.67
C GLN A 194 -1.45 -12.08 23.72
N CYS A 195 -0.31 -12.59 24.18
CA CYS A 195 0.89 -12.76 23.36
C CYS A 195 0.64 -13.68 22.16
N ILE A 196 -0.06 -14.81 22.34
CA ILE A 196 -0.35 -15.69 21.20
C ILE A 196 -1.35 -15.08 20.22
N ASN A 197 -2.32 -14.28 20.67
CA ASN A 197 -3.21 -13.55 19.77
C ASN A 197 -2.40 -12.56 18.91
N CYS A 198 -1.48 -11.81 19.53
CA CYS A 198 -0.57 -10.92 18.82
C CYS A 198 0.29 -11.67 17.79
N ALA A 199 0.78 -12.87 18.13
CA ALA A 199 1.53 -13.71 17.20
C ALA A 199 0.68 -14.13 15.99
N ILE A 200 -0.58 -14.52 16.22
CA ILE A 200 -1.53 -14.91 15.15
C ILE A 200 -1.82 -13.73 14.22
N GLU A 201 -1.99 -12.53 14.76
CA GLU A 201 -2.27 -11.36 13.92
C GLU A 201 -1.07 -11.00 13.02
N ASN A 202 0.16 -11.27 13.47
CA ASN A 202 1.38 -11.02 12.70
C ASN A 202 1.74 -12.14 11.71
N ASN A 203 1.30 -13.39 11.96
CA ASN A 203 1.47 -14.50 11.03
C ASN A 203 0.24 -15.42 11.02
N PRO A 204 -0.86 -14.99 10.39
CA PRO A 204 -2.14 -15.70 10.43
C PRO A 204 -2.15 -17.02 9.64
N LEU A 205 -1.13 -17.29 8.83
CA LEU A 205 -1.03 -18.52 8.04
C LEU A 205 -0.30 -19.65 8.75
N ASP A 206 0.33 -19.42 9.91
CA ASP A 206 1.01 -20.47 10.68
C ASP A 206 0.02 -21.28 11.55
N PRO A 207 -0.28 -22.55 11.22
CA PRO A 207 -1.21 -23.38 11.99
C PRO A 207 -0.73 -23.66 13.42
N CYS A 208 0.59 -23.63 13.64
CA CYS A 208 1.19 -23.94 14.93
C CYS A 208 0.78 -22.92 16.00
N LEU A 209 0.45 -21.68 15.62
CA LEU A 209 0.01 -20.63 16.55
C LEU A 209 -1.39 -20.92 17.09
N PHE A 210 -2.29 -21.41 16.24
CA PHE A 210 -3.65 -21.79 16.62
C PHE A 210 -3.64 -23.02 17.53
N LEU A 211 -2.80 -24.01 17.23
CA LEU A 211 -2.61 -25.19 18.08
C LEU A 211 -2.09 -24.79 19.47
N PHE A 212 -1.08 -23.91 19.52
CA PHE A 212 -0.55 -23.42 20.79
C PHE A 212 -1.60 -22.65 21.60
N ARG A 213 -2.35 -21.73 20.95
CA ARG A 213 -3.47 -21.01 21.58
C ARG A 213 -4.50 -21.96 22.17
N TYR A 214 -4.85 -23.02 21.43
CA TYR A 214 -5.77 -24.06 21.90
C TYR A 214 -5.25 -24.78 23.15
N CYS A 215 -3.98 -25.18 23.17
CA CYS A 215 -3.37 -25.83 24.34
C CYS A 215 -3.36 -24.93 25.58
N VAL A 216 -3.00 -23.65 25.44
CA VAL A 216 -3.00 -22.68 26.55
C VAL A 216 -4.42 -22.47 27.10
N ALA A 217 -5.44 -22.49 26.23
CA ALA A 217 -6.82 -22.28 26.64
C ALA A 217 -7.49 -23.50 27.30
N ARG A 218 -7.12 -24.72 26.89
CA ARG A 218 -7.85 -25.95 27.28
C ARG A 218 -7.09 -26.90 28.22
N SER A 219 -5.77 -26.86 28.26
CA SER A 219 -4.97 -27.80 29.05
C SER A 219 -3.71 -27.12 29.64
N PRO A 220 -3.85 -26.37 30.75
CA PRO A 220 -2.72 -25.71 31.43
C PRO A 220 -1.59 -26.69 31.79
N THR A 221 -1.93 -27.95 32.05
CA THR A 221 -1.02 -29.03 32.43
C THR A 221 -0.15 -29.55 31.28
N TRP A 222 -0.56 -29.40 30.02
CA TRP A 222 0.21 -29.86 28.85
C TRP A 222 1.40 -28.95 28.56
N VAL A 223 1.25 -27.64 28.84
CA VAL A 223 2.33 -26.64 28.65
C VAL A 223 3.47 -26.84 29.65
N LEU A 224 3.16 -27.32 30.86
CA LEU A 224 4.14 -27.64 31.90
C LEU A 224 5.00 -28.87 31.57
N LEU A 225 4.50 -29.79 30.72
CA LEU A 225 5.20 -31.03 30.35
C LEU A 225 6.06 -30.88 29.08
N HIS A 226 5.75 -29.92 28.21
CA HIS A 226 6.40 -29.74 26.89
C HIS A 226 6.81 -28.29 26.65
N GLY A 227 7.65 -27.75 27.55
CA GLY A 227 8.24 -26.41 27.44
C GLY A 227 8.90 -26.13 26.07
N PRO A 228 9.21 -24.87 25.76
CA PRO A 228 9.56 -24.45 24.40
C PRO A 228 10.82 -25.17 23.93
N CYS A 229 10.68 -26.08 22.96
CA CYS A 229 11.81 -26.61 22.20
C CYS A 229 12.48 -25.44 21.46
N SER A 230 13.51 -24.88 22.08
CA SER A 230 14.52 -24.10 21.38
C SER A 230 15.43 -25.06 20.60
N SER A 231 15.68 -24.72 19.34
CA SER A 231 16.69 -25.29 18.42
C SER A 231 16.38 -26.65 17.80
N GLY A 232 16.62 -26.73 16.48
CA GLY A 232 16.43 -27.92 15.67
C GLY A 232 17.26 -29.10 16.15
N GLY A 233 16.63 -30.27 16.14
CA GLY A 233 17.29 -31.53 16.46
C GLY A 233 16.26 -32.63 16.63
N SER A 234 16.16 -33.50 15.62
CA SER A 234 15.70 -34.89 15.68
C SER A 234 14.41 -35.21 16.45
N LEU A 235 13.39 -35.65 15.70
CA LEU A 235 12.28 -36.48 16.18
C LEU A 235 12.82 -37.69 16.97
N CYS A 236 12.81 -37.63 18.30
CA CYS A 236 12.91 -38.81 19.14
C CYS A 236 11.52 -39.45 19.27
N LEU A 237 11.26 -40.43 18.43
CA LEU A 237 10.22 -41.44 18.62
C LEU A 237 10.59 -42.30 19.85
N GLY A 238 10.16 -41.87 21.03
CA GLY A 238 10.24 -42.63 22.28
C GLY A 238 9.13 -43.68 22.36
N SER A 239 9.43 -44.88 21.88
CA SER A 239 8.92 -46.20 22.29
C SER A 239 7.75 -46.25 23.29
N LEU A 240 6.54 -46.51 22.79
CA LEU A 240 5.44 -47.12 23.56
C LEU A 240 5.58 -48.65 23.53
N LYS A 241 6.13 -49.22 24.61
CA LYS A 241 5.89 -50.62 25.00
C LYS A 241 5.78 -50.68 26.53
N SER A 242 4.59 -50.97 27.05
CA SER A 242 4.25 -52.33 27.52
C SER A 242 3.04 -52.35 28.47
N SER A 243 2.07 -53.21 28.10
CA SER A 243 1.35 -54.18 28.96
C SER A 243 0.52 -53.70 30.15
N ARG A 244 -0.81 -53.87 30.02
CA ARG A 244 -1.64 -54.59 31.01
C ARG A 244 -2.72 -55.43 30.30
N PRO A 245 -2.98 -56.68 30.74
CA PRO A 245 -3.99 -57.56 30.15
C PRO A 245 -5.38 -57.34 30.77
N LEU A 246 -6.43 -57.60 30.00
CA LEU A 246 -7.83 -57.63 30.43
C LEU A 246 -8.19 -59.04 30.94
N PRO A 247 -8.97 -59.20 32.04
CA PRO A 247 -9.65 -60.44 32.33
C PRO A 247 -11.04 -60.46 31.69
N ARG A 248 -11.38 -61.57 31.03
CA ARG A 248 -12.75 -62.03 30.75
C ARG A 248 -13.07 -63.18 31.73
N PRO A 249 -14.34 -63.47 32.01
CA PRO A 249 -15.14 -64.28 31.10
C PRO A 249 -16.25 -63.51 30.36
#